data_AF-A0A317UML0-F1
#
_entry.id   AF-A0A317UML0-F1
#
_cell.length_a   1.000
_cell.length_b   1.000
_cell.length_c   1.000
_cell.angle_alpha   90.00
_cell.angle_beta   90.00
_cell.angle_gamma   90.00
#
_symmetry.space_group_name_H-M   'P 1'
#
loop_
_entity.id
_entity.type
_entity.pdbx_description
1 polymer ?
#
loop_
_entity_poly.entity_id
_entity_poly.type
_entity_poly.pdbx_seq_one_letter_code
_entity_poly.pdbx_strand_id
1 'polypeptide(L)'
;VDPITLELWDYLAKNPTAKQKRGAGLARIQELIIKGEARGVAKYSRRHVEKTGWDLNEHLAYFVHNVRSENTHRRGGVFFQKNLPENIMDTAIWTLKNILIQMHSPSQINKPSGGKAIFGETLPDANDLLIQPTLEDYERISMHEKWLDAQEYQFDNHEEACRNLGIVDKANPRIKGMQRGQELKFWQPVCINRVAEIMRLDLLRGAIIADVVGVGKTWEAVAFLLHVTEQDKTEPPEGRPVIIIVPPHLIDQWMDEIMSITEEFQVLLYYGDARRQVGSYIKDKLTKKHEIFKGGLESARTIVVTSYQTWEARHGPQAVKAWCGSKKKPYNPANPHMPPDFPGNLNGRFGVAVFDEAHMLRNRESGISFACTWLRAGFRILLTATPFYN
;
A
#
# COMPACT_ATOMS: atom_id res chain seq x y z
N VAL A 1 -34.70 -19.46 -18.85
CA VAL A 1 -33.31 -19.48 -18.35
C VAL A 1 -32.45 -19.86 -19.54
N ASP A 2 -31.52 -18.99 -19.91
CA ASP A 2 -30.70 -19.14 -21.12
C ASP A 2 -29.79 -20.40 -20.99
N PRO A 3 -29.76 -21.33 -21.96
CA PRO A 3 -28.94 -22.55 -21.89
C PRO A 3 -27.46 -22.31 -21.51
N ILE A 4 -26.89 -21.16 -21.89
CA ILE A 4 -25.51 -20.78 -21.56
C ILE A 4 -25.30 -20.63 -20.03
N THR A 5 -26.32 -20.15 -19.30
CA THR A 5 -26.22 -20.03 -17.84
C THR A 5 -26.18 -21.38 -17.14
N LEU A 6 -26.94 -22.38 -17.60
CA LEU A 6 -27.01 -23.70 -16.97
C LEU A 6 -25.71 -24.51 -17.17
N GLU A 7 -25.12 -24.47 -18.36
CA GLU A 7 -23.84 -25.13 -18.64
C GLU A 7 -22.68 -24.52 -17.85
N LEU A 8 -22.66 -23.19 -17.68
CA LEU A 8 -21.67 -22.49 -16.86
C LEU A 8 -21.77 -22.90 -15.38
N TRP A 9 -22.99 -22.99 -14.83
CA TRP A 9 -23.21 -23.46 -13.47
C TRP A 9 -22.75 -24.90 -13.25
N ASP A 10 -23.03 -25.79 -14.21
CA ASP A 10 -22.59 -27.19 -14.16
C ASP A 10 -21.06 -27.33 -14.31
N TYR A 11 -20.42 -26.49 -15.13
CA TYR A 11 -18.97 -26.45 -15.26
C TYR A 11 -18.29 -25.99 -13.96
N LEU A 12 -18.80 -24.92 -13.34
CA LEU A 12 -18.25 -24.37 -12.09
C LEU A 12 -18.44 -25.32 -10.90
N ALA A 13 -19.56 -26.03 -10.84
CA ALA A 13 -19.79 -27.06 -9.82
C ALA A 13 -18.83 -28.26 -9.96
N LYS A 14 -18.38 -28.57 -11.19
CA LYS A 14 -17.44 -29.67 -11.49
C LYS A 14 -15.96 -29.26 -11.37
N ASN A 15 -15.63 -27.97 -11.43
CA ASN A 15 -14.25 -27.45 -11.44
C ASN A 15 -14.04 -26.31 -10.42
N PRO A 16 -13.96 -26.61 -9.10
CA PRO A 16 -13.95 -25.59 -8.04
C PRO A 16 -12.63 -24.79 -7.90
N THR A 17 -11.66 -24.94 -8.79
CA THR A 17 -10.30 -24.38 -8.65
C THR A 17 -10.06 -23.14 -9.53
N ALA A 18 -10.78 -22.06 -9.26
CA ALA A 18 -10.42 -20.73 -9.76
C ALA A 18 -9.57 -19.98 -8.71
N LYS A 19 -8.33 -19.64 -9.09
CA LYS A 19 -7.35 -18.91 -8.24
C LYS A 19 -7.96 -17.63 -7.63
N GLN A 20 -7.83 -17.49 -6.32
CA GLN A 20 -8.29 -16.32 -5.55
C GLN A 20 -7.36 -15.11 -5.74
N LYS A 21 -7.92 -13.92 -5.96
CA LYS A 21 -7.26 -12.61 -5.70
C LYS A 21 -8.24 -11.66 -5.00
N ARG A 22 -7.75 -11.06 -3.89
CA ARG A 22 -8.27 -9.95 -3.04
C ARG A 22 -9.69 -10.07 -2.43
N GLY A 23 -9.77 -9.84 -1.12
CA GLY A 23 -11.00 -9.84 -0.28
C GLY A 23 -11.01 -10.96 0.76
N ALA A 24 -11.93 -10.92 1.73
CA ALA A 24 -12.15 -12.05 2.62
C ALA A 24 -12.48 -13.30 1.78
N GLY A 25 -11.69 -14.36 1.92
CA GLY A 25 -11.88 -15.58 1.15
C GLY A 25 -13.22 -16.26 1.48
N LEU A 26 -13.73 -17.09 0.57
CA LEU A 26 -14.98 -17.83 0.75
C LEU A 26 -15.09 -18.53 2.11
N ALA A 27 -13.97 -19.06 2.63
CA ALA A 27 -13.90 -19.68 3.95
C ALA A 27 -14.39 -18.76 5.10
N ARG A 28 -14.07 -17.46 5.04
CA ARG A 28 -14.54 -16.48 6.03
C ARG A 28 -16.04 -16.21 5.92
N ILE A 29 -16.56 -16.21 4.69
CA ILE A 29 -17.99 -16.03 4.45
C ILE A 29 -18.78 -17.26 4.89
N GLN A 30 -18.27 -18.46 4.64
CA GLN A 30 -18.85 -19.71 5.13
C GLN A 30 -18.86 -19.76 6.67
N GLU A 31 -17.79 -19.32 7.32
CA GLU A 31 -17.74 -19.19 8.78
C GLU A 31 -18.82 -18.23 9.31
N LEU A 32 -19.04 -17.09 8.63
CA LEU A 32 -20.09 -16.14 8.98
C LEU A 32 -21.49 -16.71 8.78
N ILE A 33 -21.73 -17.47 7.70
CA ILE A 33 -23.00 -18.18 7.46
C ILE A 33 -23.26 -19.17 8.59
N ILE A 34 -22.28 -20.03 8.90
CA ILE A 34 -22.39 -21.02 9.98
C ILE A 34 -22.71 -20.32 11.31
N LYS A 35 -21.99 -19.25 11.66
CA LYS A 35 -22.24 -18.51 12.92
C LYS A 35 -23.61 -17.82 12.93
N GLY A 36 -24.06 -17.30 11.79
CA GLY A 36 -25.34 -16.60 11.65
C GLY A 36 -26.56 -17.51 11.61
N GLU A 37 -26.38 -18.79 11.28
CA GLU A 37 -27.44 -19.81 11.22
C GLU A 37 -27.37 -20.86 12.35
N ALA A 38 -26.32 -20.82 13.18
CA ALA A 38 -26.16 -21.75 14.29
C ALA A 38 -27.00 -21.37 15.52
N ARG A 39 -27.25 -22.37 16.37
CA ARG A 39 -27.86 -22.21 17.72
C ARG A 39 -29.24 -21.51 17.69
N GLY A 40 -30.04 -21.75 16.66
CA GLY A 40 -31.39 -21.19 16.52
C GLY A 40 -31.41 -19.71 16.09
N VAL A 41 -30.24 -19.13 15.81
CA VAL A 41 -30.14 -17.84 15.13
C VAL A 41 -30.40 -18.06 13.64
N ALA A 42 -31.18 -17.19 13.03
CA ALA A 42 -31.55 -17.25 11.61
C ALA A 42 -31.21 -15.91 10.95
N LYS A 43 -29.94 -15.52 11.01
CA LYS A 43 -29.52 -14.15 10.67
C LYS A 43 -29.74 -13.84 9.20
N TYR A 44 -29.51 -14.79 8.30
CA TYR A 44 -29.62 -14.63 6.86
C TYR A 44 -30.86 -15.33 6.27
N SER A 45 -31.38 -16.36 6.95
CA SER A 45 -32.55 -17.15 6.52
C SER A 45 -33.91 -16.59 6.94
N ARG A 46 -33.95 -15.55 7.79
CA ARG A 46 -35.20 -14.89 8.23
C ARG A 46 -35.96 -14.27 7.06
N ARG A 47 -37.30 -14.32 7.15
CA ARG A 47 -38.21 -13.70 6.17
C ARG A 47 -38.04 -12.18 6.06
N HIS A 48 -37.71 -11.52 7.17
CA HIS A 48 -37.37 -10.10 7.23
C HIS A 48 -36.01 -9.95 7.90
N VAL A 49 -35.02 -9.49 7.15
CA VAL A 49 -33.64 -9.38 7.59
C VAL A 49 -33.30 -7.93 7.88
N GLU A 50 -32.88 -7.65 9.12
CA GLU A 50 -32.38 -6.34 9.54
C GLU A 50 -30.90 -6.21 9.19
N LYS A 51 -30.60 -5.25 8.30
CA LYS A 51 -29.26 -5.04 7.73
C LYS A 51 -28.51 -3.85 8.32
N THR A 52 -29.07 -3.22 9.34
CA THR A 52 -28.48 -2.05 10.01
C THR A 52 -27.11 -2.41 10.59
N GLY A 53 -26.06 -1.66 10.21
CA GLY A 53 -24.70 -1.89 10.70
C GLY A 53 -23.96 -3.08 10.09
N TRP A 54 -24.48 -3.69 9.02
CA TRP A 54 -23.79 -4.77 8.31
C TRP A 54 -22.58 -4.24 7.52
N ASP A 55 -21.46 -4.93 7.64
CA ASP A 55 -20.29 -4.71 6.79
C ASP A 55 -20.42 -5.48 5.46
N LEU A 56 -19.41 -5.37 4.59
CA LEU A 56 -19.40 -6.05 3.29
C LEU A 56 -19.46 -7.58 3.42
N ASN A 57 -18.85 -8.17 4.46
CA ASN A 57 -18.80 -9.62 4.63
C ASN A 57 -20.17 -10.18 5.04
N GLU A 58 -20.91 -9.44 5.87
CA GLU A 58 -22.29 -9.76 6.26
C GLU A 58 -23.23 -9.75 5.04
N HIS A 59 -23.07 -8.76 4.15
CA HIS A 59 -23.83 -8.72 2.89
C HIS A 59 -23.45 -9.87 1.94
N LEU A 60 -22.17 -10.26 1.89
CA LEU A 60 -21.71 -11.38 1.08
C LEU A 60 -22.17 -12.73 1.64
N ALA A 61 -22.21 -12.90 2.96
CA ALA A 61 -22.76 -14.08 3.63
C ALA A 61 -24.26 -14.23 3.34
N TYR A 62 -25.01 -13.13 3.44
CA TYR A 62 -26.42 -13.10 3.07
C TYR A 62 -26.64 -13.46 1.59
N PHE A 63 -25.82 -12.91 0.69
CA PHE A 63 -25.89 -13.21 -0.73
C PHE A 63 -25.68 -14.70 -1.01
N VAL A 64 -24.57 -15.30 -0.54
CA VAL A 64 -24.25 -16.71 -0.79
C VAL A 64 -25.33 -17.63 -0.22
N HIS A 65 -25.78 -17.36 1.01
CA HIS A 65 -26.83 -18.15 1.67
C HIS A 65 -28.14 -18.15 0.86
N ASN A 66 -28.61 -16.97 0.42
CA ASN A 66 -29.88 -16.89 -0.29
C ASN A 66 -29.80 -17.47 -1.70
N VAL A 67 -28.73 -17.20 -2.43
CA VAL A 67 -28.55 -17.78 -3.77
C VAL A 67 -28.50 -19.30 -3.68
N ARG A 68 -27.80 -19.86 -2.69
CA ARG A 68 -27.80 -21.31 -2.44
C ARG A 68 -29.21 -21.81 -2.15
N SER A 69 -29.88 -21.22 -1.15
CA SER A 69 -31.20 -21.67 -0.71
C SER A 69 -32.23 -21.64 -1.84
N GLU A 70 -32.28 -20.56 -2.62
CA GLU A 70 -33.22 -20.46 -3.74
C GLU A 70 -32.92 -21.48 -4.84
N ASN A 71 -31.64 -21.72 -5.14
CA ASN A 71 -31.23 -22.65 -6.19
C ASN A 71 -31.30 -24.12 -5.78
N THR A 72 -31.35 -24.42 -4.49
CA THR A 72 -31.55 -25.79 -3.97
C THR A 72 -33.03 -26.14 -3.85
N HIS A 73 -33.89 -25.20 -3.44
CA HIS A 73 -35.29 -25.51 -3.09
C HIS A 73 -36.31 -25.25 -4.20
N ARG A 74 -36.03 -24.36 -5.16
CA ARG A 74 -36.96 -24.08 -6.27
C ARG A 74 -36.82 -25.15 -7.35
N ARG A 75 -37.94 -25.63 -7.91
CA ARG A 75 -37.98 -26.64 -8.99
C ARG A 75 -37.19 -26.28 -10.26
N GLY A 76 -36.83 -25.00 -10.46
CA GLY A 76 -35.99 -24.52 -11.56
C GLY A 76 -34.61 -24.03 -11.13
N GLY A 77 -34.22 -24.25 -9.88
CA GLY A 77 -32.92 -23.87 -9.35
C GLY A 77 -31.80 -24.78 -9.85
N VAL A 78 -30.60 -24.22 -10.04
CA VAL A 78 -29.49 -24.96 -10.67
C VAL A 78 -28.93 -26.09 -9.81
N PHE A 79 -29.23 -26.12 -8.51
CA PHE A 79 -28.83 -27.18 -7.58
C PHE A 79 -29.99 -28.10 -7.17
N PHE A 80 -31.20 -27.86 -7.71
CA PHE A 80 -32.39 -28.63 -7.37
C PHE A 80 -32.19 -30.11 -7.70
N GLN A 81 -32.42 -30.98 -6.71
CA GLN A 81 -32.26 -32.45 -6.80
C GLN A 81 -30.85 -32.95 -7.18
N LYS A 82 -29.80 -32.12 -7.15
CA LYS A 82 -28.43 -32.53 -7.50
C LYS A 82 -27.63 -33.14 -6.34
N ASN A 83 -28.16 -33.15 -5.11
CA ASN A 83 -27.51 -33.72 -3.91
C ASN A 83 -26.04 -33.26 -3.71
N LEU A 84 -25.74 -32.00 -4.01
CA LEU A 84 -24.39 -31.44 -3.88
C LEU A 84 -24.11 -31.00 -2.44
N PRO A 85 -22.88 -31.22 -1.92
CA PRO A 85 -22.45 -30.64 -0.65
C PRO A 85 -22.52 -29.11 -0.64
N GLU A 86 -22.88 -28.51 0.50
CA GLU A 86 -23.01 -27.04 0.64
C GLU A 86 -21.74 -26.28 0.25
N ASN A 87 -20.56 -26.82 0.60
CA ASN A 87 -19.29 -26.18 0.26
C ASN A 87 -19.05 -26.11 -1.26
N ILE A 88 -19.53 -27.09 -2.03
CA ILE A 88 -19.41 -27.09 -3.50
C ILE A 88 -20.36 -26.05 -4.10
N MET A 89 -21.59 -25.97 -3.60
CA MET A 89 -22.57 -24.96 -4.01
C MET A 89 -22.07 -23.54 -3.71
N ASP A 90 -21.56 -23.32 -2.49
CA ASP A 90 -20.97 -22.04 -2.09
C ASP A 90 -19.78 -21.66 -2.97
N THR A 91 -18.93 -22.63 -3.32
CA THR A 91 -17.77 -22.41 -4.19
C THR A 91 -18.19 -22.03 -5.60
N ALA A 92 -19.20 -22.69 -6.16
CA ALA A 92 -19.76 -22.35 -7.46
C ALA A 92 -20.36 -20.93 -7.46
N ILE A 93 -21.15 -20.59 -6.45
CA ILE A 93 -21.76 -19.25 -6.28
C ILE A 93 -20.67 -18.19 -6.15
N TRP A 94 -19.66 -18.44 -5.33
CA TRP A 94 -18.56 -17.50 -5.11
C TRP A 94 -17.74 -17.27 -6.37
N THR A 95 -17.47 -18.35 -7.10
CA THR A 95 -16.74 -18.29 -8.37
C THR A 95 -17.54 -17.50 -9.40
N LEU A 96 -18.85 -17.75 -9.52
CA LEU A 96 -19.70 -16.98 -10.40
C LEU A 96 -19.76 -15.50 -9.99
N LYS A 97 -19.90 -15.18 -8.71
CA LYS A 97 -19.86 -13.79 -8.22
C LYS A 97 -18.56 -13.11 -8.65
N ASN A 98 -17.43 -13.79 -8.57
CA ASN A 98 -16.14 -13.21 -8.99
C ASN A 98 -16.07 -13.06 -10.51
N ILE A 99 -16.58 -14.02 -11.27
CA ILE A 99 -16.72 -13.93 -12.73
C ILE A 99 -17.61 -12.74 -13.11
N LEU A 100 -18.78 -12.59 -12.48
CA LEU A 100 -19.70 -11.47 -12.75
C LEU A 100 -19.08 -10.13 -12.38
N ILE A 101 -18.39 -10.02 -11.24
CA ILE A 101 -17.65 -8.80 -10.89
C ILE A 101 -16.56 -8.49 -11.90
N GLN A 102 -15.89 -9.50 -12.44
CA GLN A 102 -14.92 -9.31 -13.51
C GLN A 102 -15.63 -8.88 -14.81
N MET A 103 -16.70 -9.57 -15.21
CA MET A 103 -17.47 -9.28 -16.44
C MET A 103 -18.13 -7.90 -16.44
N HIS A 104 -18.53 -7.42 -15.27
CA HIS A 104 -19.12 -6.10 -15.05
C HIS A 104 -18.11 -5.09 -14.47
N SER A 105 -16.83 -5.46 -14.41
CA SER A 105 -15.78 -4.51 -14.04
C SER A 105 -15.71 -3.41 -15.11
N PRO A 106 -15.39 -2.16 -14.73
CA PRO A 106 -15.28 -1.05 -15.67
C PRO A 106 -14.40 -1.36 -16.89
N SER A 107 -13.39 -2.22 -16.72
CA SER A 107 -12.47 -2.72 -17.76
C SER A 107 -13.05 -3.72 -18.77
N GLN A 108 -14.25 -4.27 -18.54
CA GLN A 108 -14.85 -5.33 -19.37
C GLN A 108 -16.15 -4.91 -20.08
N ILE A 109 -16.70 -3.72 -19.82
CA ILE A 109 -18.05 -3.29 -20.27
C ILE A 109 -18.22 -3.25 -21.81
N ASN A 110 -17.14 -3.10 -22.59
CA ASN A 110 -17.19 -2.95 -24.07
C ASN A 110 -16.36 -4.01 -24.84
N LYS A 111 -15.93 -5.10 -24.19
CA LYS A 111 -15.23 -6.20 -24.88
C LYS A 111 -16.24 -7.24 -25.40
N PRO A 112 -15.89 -8.04 -26.44
CA PRO A 112 -16.74 -9.14 -26.92
C PRO A 112 -17.09 -10.16 -25.82
N SER A 113 -16.26 -10.25 -24.78
CA SER A 113 -16.42 -11.07 -23.58
C SER A 113 -17.04 -10.34 -22.37
N GLY A 114 -17.51 -9.11 -22.57
CA GLY A 114 -18.09 -8.24 -21.54
C GLY A 114 -19.57 -8.49 -21.30
N GLY A 115 -20.07 -8.22 -20.09
CA GLY A 115 -21.47 -8.50 -19.71
C GLY A 115 -22.53 -7.84 -20.61
N LYS A 116 -22.23 -6.71 -21.26
CA LYS A 116 -23.12 -6.04 -22.23
C LYS A 116 -23.34 -6.84 -23.52
N ALA A 117 -22.38 -7.66 -23.93
CA ALA A 117 -22.48 -8.51 -25.12
C ALA A 117 -23.21 -9.84 -24.85
N ILE A 118 -23.31 -10.26 -23.59
CA ILE A 118 -23.79 -11.60 -23.19
C ILE A 118 -25.25 -11.59 -22.71
N PHE A 119 -25.75 -10.49 -22.13
CA PHE A 119 -27.07 -10.47 -21.48
C PHE A 119 -28.17 -9.68 -22.22
N GLY A 120 -27.86 -9.09 -23.38
CA GLY A 120 -28.85 -8.39 -24.23
C GLY A 120 -29.41 -7.11 -23.61
N GLU A 121 -29.89 -6.22 -24.48
CA GLU A 121 -30.49 -4.94 -24.08
C GLU A 121 -31.86 -5.14 -23.45
N THR A 122 -31.90 -5.26 -22.12
CA THR A 122 -33.07 -4.78 -21.36
C THR A 122 -32.58 -3.79 -20.32
N LEU A 123 -32.88 -2.52 -20.59
CA LEU A 123 -32.58 -1.35 -19.78
C LEU A 123 -33.09 -1.53 -18.34
N PRO A 124 -32.28 -1.28 -17.30
CA PRO A 124 -32.78 -0.94 -15.98
C PRO A 124 -32.96 0.57 -15.83
N ASP A 125 -34.09 0.90 -15.22
CA ASP A 125 -34.56 2.16 -14.62
C ASP A 125 -33.65 3.40 -14.61
N ALA A 126 -34.26 4.52 -14.97
CA ALA A 126 -33.71 5.88 -15.05
C ALA A 126 -33.24 6.52 -13.72
N ASN A 127 -33.02 5.72 -12.66
CA ASN A 127 -32.58 6.20 -11.35
C ASN A 127 -31.17 5.77 -10.94
N ASP A 128 -30.44 5.03 -11.78
CA ASP A 128 -29.06 4.66 -11.50
C ASP A 128 -28.09 5.73 -12.03
N LEU A 129 -27.86 6.79 -11.24
CA LEU A 129 -26.82 7.79 -11.47
C LEU A 129 -25.42 7.20 -11.20
N LEU A 130 -25.07 6.13 -11.91
CA LEU A 130 -23.70 5.66 -12.01
C LEU A 130 -22.96 6.59 -12.98
N ILE A 131 -21.89 7.22 -12.48
CA ILE A 131 -20.93 7.98 -13.29
C ILE A 131 -20.48 7.08 -14.44
N GLN A 132 -20.92 7.38 -15.66
CA GLN A 132 -20.50 6.67 -16.86
C GLN A 132 -19.11 7.18 -17.26
N PRO A 133 -18.06 6.34 -17.30
CA PRO A 133 -16.74 6.75 -17.73
C PRO A 133 -16.82 7.31 -19.16
N THR A 134 -16.16 8.44 -19.39
CA THR A 134 -16.10 9.10 -20.70
C THR A 134 -15.17 8.33 -21.66
N LEU A 135 -15.28 8.59 -22.97
CA LEU A 135 -14.33 8.06 -23.97
C LEU A 135 -12.87 8.41 -23.62
N GLU A 136 -12.63 9.59 -23.04
CA GLU A 136 -11.31 10.00 -22.54
C GLU A 136 -10.83 9.13 -21.37
N ASP A 137 -11.73 8.72 -20.45
CA ASP A 137 -11.39 7.82 -19.36
C ASP A 137 -10.95 6.43 -19.89
N TYR A 138 -11.60 5.93 -20.96
CA TYR A 138 -11.23 4.67 -21.60
C TYR A 138 -9.86 4.73 -22.28
N GLU A 139 -9.56 5.82 -22.98
CA GLU A 139 -8.26 6.02 -23.63
C GLU A 139 -7.13 6.11 -22.58
N ARG A 140 -7.36 6.85 -21.49
CA ARG A 140 -6.41 6.97 -20.38
C ARG A 140 -6.12 5.61 -19.72
N ILE A 141 -7.15 4.81 -19.46
CA ILE A 141 -6.98 3.47 -18.86
C ILE A 141 -6.24 2.52 -19.81
N SER A 142 -6.56 2.53 -21.11
CA SER A 142 -5.88 1.70 -22.10
C SER A 142 -4.39 2.07 -22.24
N MET A 143 -4.05 3.35 -22.14
CA MET A 143 -2.65 3.79 -22.07
C MET A 143 -1.95 3.29 -20.81
N HIS A 144 -2.60 3.34 -19.65
CA HIS A 144 -2.00 2.84 -18.40
C HIS A 144 -1.78 1.31 -18.41
N GLU A 145 -2.69 0.52 -18.98
CA GLU A 145 -2.50 -0.94 -19.12
C GLU A 145 -1.26 -1.27 -19.98
N LYS A 146 -1.05 -0.55 -21.09
CA LYS A 146 0.15 -0.71 -21.93
C LYS A 146 1.45 -0.43 -21.18
N TRP A 147 1.44 0.47 -20.19
CA TRP A 147 2.62 0.78 -19.37
C TRP A 147 2.89 -0.30 -18.30
N LEU A 148 1.86 -0.96 -17.78
CA LEU A 148 2.00 -1.97 -16.71
C LEU A 148 2.43 -3.34 -17.24
N ASP A 149 1.99 -3.70 -18.45
CA ASP A 149 2.31 -5.00 -19.08
C ASP A 149 3.53 -4.96 -20.00
N ALA A 150 4.21 -3.82 -20.08
CA ALA A 150 5.42 -3.67 -20.86
C ALA A 150 6.57 -4.46 -20.21
N GLN A 151 6.98 -5.54 -20.88
CA GLN A 151 8.00 -6.49 -20.40
C GLN A 151 9.35 -5.81 -20.11
N GLU A 152 9.67 -4.72 -20.82
CA GLU A 152 10.85 -3.88 -20.59
C GLU A 152 10.87 -3.19 -19.21
N TYR A 153 9.71 -3.07 -18.53
CA TYR A 153 9.60 -2.51 -17.18
C TYR A 153 9.35 -3.58 -16.11
N GLN A 154 9.23 -4.86 -16.48
CA GLN A 154 9.00 -5.98 -15.57
C GLN A 154 10.33 -6.64 -15.16
N PHE A 155 11.15 -5.89 -14.43
CA PHE A 155 12.41 -6.39 -13.89
C PHE A 155 12.13 -7.39 -12.74
N ASP A 156 12.28 -8.70 -12.98
CA ASP A 156 12.01 -9.77 -12.02
C ASP A 156 13.19 -10.73 -11.78
N ASN A 157 14.38 -10.37 -12.28
CA ASN A 157 15.56 -11.23 -12.23
C ASN A 157 16.32 -11.16 -10.90
N HIS A 158 15.98 -12.06 -9.97
CA HIS A 158 16.65 -12.23 -8.67
C HIS A 158 18.16 -12.44 -8.79
N GLU A 159 18.61 -13.23 -9.76
CA GLU A 159 20.03 -13.52 -9.91
C GLU A 159 20.84 -12.28 -10.30
N GLU A 160 20.30 -11.51 -11.23
CA GLU A 160 20.90 -10.25 -11.66
C GLU A 160 20.91 -9.23 -10.53
N ALA A 161 19.79 -9.10 -9.82
CA ALA A 161 19.69 -8.23 -8.66
C ALA A 161 20.72 -8.59 -7.59
N CYS A 162 20.86 -9.87 -7.24
CA CYS A 162 21.89 -10.31 -6.30
C CYS A 162 23.31 -9.97 -6.77
N ARG A 163 23.62 -10.18 -8.06
CA ARG A 163 24.94 -9.80 -8.61
C ARG A 163 25.21 -8.30 -8.47
N ASN A 164 24.25 -7.47 -8.87
CA ASN A 164 24.37 -6.01 -8.83
C ASN A 164 24.48 -5.46 -7.40
N LEU A 165 23.85 -6.13 -6.44
CA LEU A 165 23.90 -5.80 -5.02
C LEU A 165 25.13 -6.38 -4.29
N GLY A 166 25.97 -7.15 -4.98
CA GLY A 166 27.14 -7.82 -4.38
C GLY A 166 26.78 -8.96 -3.42
N ILE A 167 25.60 -9.56 -3.57
CA ILE A 167 25.12 -10.69 -2.77
C ILE A 167 25.72 -11.99 -3.34
N VAL A 168 26.58 -12.63 -2.55
CA VAL A 168 27.28 -13.87 -2.94
C VAL A 168 26.38 -15.09 -2.78
N ASP A 169 25.76 -15.27 -1.61
CA ASP A 169 24.80 -16.35 -1.37
C ASP A 169 23.41 -15.92 -1.88
N LYS A 170 23.08 -16.32 -3.11
CA LYS A 170 21.78 -16.02 -3.74
C LYS A 170 20.63 -16.83 -3.14
N ALA A 171 20.91 -17.95 -2.48
CA ALA A 171 19.88 -18.80 -1.88
C ALA A 171 19.39 -18.20 -0.55
N ASN A 172 20.29 -17.58 0.20
CA ASN A 172 20.00 -16.85 1.43
C ASN A 172 20.48 -15.39 1.30
N PRO A 173 19.78 -14.57 0.48
CA PRO A 173 20.28 -13.26 0.10
C PRO A 173 20.36 -12.31 1.29
N ARG A 174 21.52 -11.65 1.43
CA ARG A 174 21.81 -10.73 2.54
C ARG A 174 22.61 -9.53 2.04
N ILE A 175 22.20 -8.34 2.43
CA ILE A 175 22.97 -7.11 2.23
C ILE A 175 24.03 -7.01 3.33
N LYS A 176 25.20 -6.49 2.98
CA LYS A 176 26.27 -6.22 3.93
C LYS A 176 25.79 -5.26 5.02
N GLY A 177 26.08 -5.57 6.28
CA GLY A 177 25.60 -4.83 7.45
C GLY A 177 24.33 -5.40 8.08
N MET A 178 23.66 -6.38 7.45
CA MET A 178 22.56 -7.09 8.08
C MET A 178 23.05 -8.01 9.22
N GLN A 179 22.29 -8.07 10.32
CA GLN A 179 22.54 -8.98 11.45
C GLN A 179 22.62 -10.45 11.01
N ARG A 180 23.38 -11.26 11.77
CA ARG A 180 23.54 -12.69 11.50
C ARG A 180 22.20 -13.40 11.67
N GLY A 181 21.88 -14.32 10.75
CA GLY A 181 20.63 -15.08 10.77
C GLY A 181 19.45 -14.40 10.09
N GLN A 182 19.55 -13.11 9.75
CA GLN A 182 18.55 -12.42 8.94
C GLN A 182 18.79 -12.67 7.45
N GLU A 183 17.73 -12.91 6.70
CA GLU A 183 17.76 -13.16 5.25
C GLU A 183 16.64 -12.39 4.55
N LEU A 184 16.90 -11.97 3.32
CA LEU A 184 15.88 -11.44 2.42
C LEU A 184 15.17 -12.58 1.68
N LYS A 185 13.92 -12.35 1.28
CA LYS A 185 13.20 -13.22 0.33
C LYS A 185 13.58 -12.86 -1.10
N PHE A 186 13.46 -13.81 -2.02
CA PHE A 186 14.01 -13.68 -3.39
C PHE A 186 13.48 -12.48 -4.19
N TRP A 187 12.30 -11.94 -3.87
CA TRP A 187 11.79 -10.73 -4.54
C TRP A 187 12.40 -9.43 -3.99
N GLN A 188 12.86 -9.43 -2.74
CA GLN A 188 13.34 -8.21 -2.08
C GLN A 188 14.63 -7.67 -2.70
N PRO A 189 15.65 -8.49 -3.06
CA PRO A 189 16.80 -8.01 -3.83
C PRO A 189 16.41 -7.34 -5.14
N VAL A 190 15.39 -7.84 -5.83
CA VAL A 190 14.91 -7.24 -7.08
C VAL A 190 14.41 -5.82 -6.85
N CYS A 191 13.56 -5.62 -5.84
CA CYS A 191 13.08 -4.30 -5.42
C CYS A 191 14.24 -3.37 -5.03
N ILE A 192 15.14 -3.84 -4.15
CA ILE A 192 16.29 -3.07 -3.66
C ILE A 192 17.20 -2.63 -4.81
N ASN A 193 17.54 -3.55 -5.73
CA ASN A 193 18.37 -3.26 -6.89
C ASN A 193 17.71 -2.19 -7.78
N ARG A 194 16.39 -2.30 -8.01
CA ARG A 194 15.68 -1.33 -8.84
C ARG A 194 15.65 0.06 -8.22
N VAL A 195 15.41 0.16 -6.91
CA VAL A 195 15.43 1.44 -6.20
C VAL A 195 16.83 2.05 -6.20
N ALA A 196 17.88 1.22 -6.02
CA ALA A 196 19.28 1.64 -6.12
C ALA A 196 19.65 2.14 -7.52
N GLU A 197 19.18 1.48 -8.57
CA GLU A 197 19.36 1.92 -9.95
C GLU A 197 18.67 3.26 -10.20
N ILE A 198 17.41 3.42 -9.78
CA ILE A 198 16.66 4.69 -9.91
C ILE A 198 17.42 5.83 -9.23
N MET A 199 17.96 5.60 -8.04
CA MET A 199 18.77 6.60 -7.34
C MET A 199 20.08 6.90 -8.06
N ARG A 200 20.80 5.87 -8.55
CA ARG A 200 22.08 6.03 -9.25
C ARG A 200 21.96 6.78 -10.58
N LEU A 201 20.87 6.53 -11.32
CA LEU A 201 20.62 7.20 -12.60
C LEU A 201 20.33 8.69 -12.43
N ASP A 202 19.90 9.13 -11.24
CA ASP A 202 19.57 10.53 -10.88
C ASP A 202 18.58 11.23 -11.85
N LEU A 203 17.84 10.45 -12.64
CA LEU A 203 16.78 10.95 -13.53
C LEU A 203 15.48 11.25 -12.78
N LEU A 204 15.29 10.63 -11.62
CA LEU A 204 14.09 10.72 -10.79
C LEU A 204 14.45 11.12 -9.37
N ARG A 205 13.53 11.84 -8.71
CA ARG A 205 13.72 12.35 -7.34
C ARG A 205 13.27 11.37 -6.25
N GLY A 206 12.92 10.14 -6.64
CA GLY A 206 12.41 9.12 -5.74
C GLY A 206 11.80 7.91 -6.45
N ALA A 207 11.37 6.95 -5.64
CA ALA A 207 10.69 5.72 -6.06
C ALA A 207 9.45 5.46 -5.20
N ILE A 208 8.50 4.69 -5.74
CA ILE A 208 7.31 4.21 -5.03
C ILE A 208 7.41 2.69 -4.92
N ILE A 209 7.43 2.16 -3.70
CA ILE A 209 7.33 0.73 -3.42
C ILE A 209 5.88 0.44 -3.05
N ALA A 210 5.19 -0.19 -3.99
CA ALA A 210 3.73 -0.29 -4.00
C ALA A 210 3.19 -1.69 -3.67
N ASP A 211 4.00 -2.54 -3.03
CA ASP A 211 3.64 -3.93 -2.80
C ASP A 211 2.57 -4.13 -1.73
N VAL A 212 1.96 -5.32 -1.74
CA VAL A 212 0.92 -5.74 -0.78
C VAL A 212 1.43 -5.62 0.66
N VAL A 213 0.53 -5.34 1.61
CA VAL A 213 0.87 -5.32 3.04
C VAL A 213 1.39 -6.71 3.46
N GLY A 214 2.48 -6.74 4.23
CA GLY A 214 3.05 -7.98 4.77
C GLY A 214 4.13 -8.65 3.93
N VAL A 215 4.47 -8.12 2.74
CA VAL A 215 5.51 -8.70 1.86
C VAL A 215 6.95 -8.24 2.17
N GLY A 216 7.11 -7.35 3.17
CA GLY A 216 8.42 -6.90 3.64
C GLY A 216 8.95 -5.61 3.05
N LYS A 217 8.09 -4.62 2.75
CA LYS A 217 8.50 -3.29 2.27
C LYS A 217 9.47 -2.56 3.21
N THR A 218 9.28 -2.69 4.52
CA THR A 218 10.21 -2.12 5.50
C THR A 218 11.61 -2.70 5.35
N TRP A 219 11.69 -4.02 5.20
CA TRP A 219 12.95 -4.73 4.98
C TRP A 219 13.64 -4.30 3.68
N GLU A 220 12.87 -4.15 2.60
CA GLU A 220 13.39 -3.62 1.34
C GLU A 220 13.95 -2.20 1.51
N ALA A 221 13.22 -1.31 2.20
CA ALA A 221 13.67 0.04 2.46
C ALA A 221 14.96 0.07 3.30
N VAL A 222 15.01 -0.67 4.42
CA VAL A 222 16.20 -0.71 5.31
C VAL A 222 17.40 -1.34 4.61
N ALA A 223 17.20 -2.43 3.88
CA ALA A 223 18.26 -3.09 3.12
C ALA A 223 18.79 -2.20 1.97
N PHE A 224 17.91 -1.43 1.33
CA PHE A 224 18.30 -0.37 0.40
C PHE A 224 19.17 0.70 1.08
N LEU A 225 18.78 1.18 2.27
CA LEU A 225 19.56 2.17 3.02
C LEU A 225 20.97 1.64 3.36
N LEU A 226 21.09 0.38 3.76
CA LEU A 226 22.39 -0.27 3.97
C LEU A 226 23.24 -0.29 2.71
N HIS A 227 22.64 -0.69 1.58
CA HIS A 227 23.33 -0.77 0.30
C HIS A 227 23.90 0.58 -0.13
N VAL A 228 23.11 1.66 -0.09
CA VAL A 228 23.57 2.98 -0.53
C VAL A 228 24.58 3.60 0.43
N THR A 229 24.45 3.36 1.74
CA THR A 229 25.41 3.84 2.74
C THR A 229 26.77 3.16 2.59
N GLU A 230 26.81 1.89 2.16
CA GLU A 230 28.04 1.17 1.88
C GLU A 230 28.73 1.59 0.58
N GLN A 231 27.97 2.05 -0.43
CA GLN A 231 28.56 2.53 -1.69
C GLN A 231 29.18 3.93 -1.55
N ASP A 232 28.72 4.74 -0.60
CA ASP A 232 29.17 6.12 -0.36
C ASP A 232 30.51 6.22 0.42
N LYS A 233 31.36 5.18 0.35
CA LYS A 233 32.63 5.05 1.10
C LYS A 233 33.79 5.89 0.57
N THR A 234 33.57 6.75 -0.42
CA THR A 234 34.59 7.70 -0.89
C THR A 234 34.75 8.83 0.11
N GLU A 235 35.94 9.02 0.68
CA GLU A 235 36.18 10.02 1.72
C GLU A 235 36.15 11.48 1.20
N PRO A 236 35.55 12.42 1.95
CA PRO A 236 34.34 12.24 2.77
C PRO A 236 33.09 12.40 1.91
N PRO A 237 32.07 11.51 2.02
CA PRO A 237 30.77 11.79 1.43
C PRO A 237 30.18 13.03 2.12
N GLU A 238 29.29 13.77 1.45
CA GLU A 238 28.48 14.84 2.07
C GLU A 238 27.47 14.30 3.12
N GLY A 239 27.81 13.19 3.81
CA GLY A 239 26.96 12.30 4.59
C GLY A 239 25.76 12.99 5.19
N ARG A 240 24.59 12.73 4.62
CA ARG A 240 23.33 13.33 5.07
C ARG A 240 22.52 12.25 5.77
N PRO A 241 21.86 12.58 6.90
CA PRO A 241 21.02 11.61 7.59
C PRO A 241 19.83 11.20 6.73
N VAL A 242 19.25 10.07 7.10
CA VAL A 242 17.98 9.57 6.57
C VAL A 242 16.86 10.00 7.50
N ILE A 243 15.70 10.33 6.94
CA ILE A 243 14.47 10.51 7.73
C ILE A 243 13.44 9.48 7.31
N ILE A 244 12.78 8.89 8.30
CA ILE A 244 11.68 7.95 8.13
C ILE A 244 10.46 8.58 8.79
N ILE A 245 9.43 8.86 7.98
CA ILE A 245 8.18 9.48 8.42
C ILE A 245 7.06 8.46 8.31
N VAL A 246 6.45 8.13 9.45
CA VAL A 246 5.48 7.04 9.58
C VAL A 246 4.20 7.52 10.27
N PRO A 247 3.08 6.78 10.20
CA PRO A 247 1.98 6.93 11.14
C PRO A 247 2.45 6.76 12.60
N PRO A 248 1.89 7.49 13.59
CA PRO A 248 2.35 7.42 14.97
C PRO A 248 2.39 6.02 15.58
N HIS A 249 1.43 5.18 15.22
CA HIS A 249 1.30 3.82 15.74
C HIS A 249 2.33 2.84 15.14
N LEU A 250 3.07 3.23 14.10
CA LEU A 250 4.10 2.41 13.46
C LEU A 250 5.52 2.79 13.89
N ILE A 251 5.70 3.82 14.73
CA ILE A 251 7.04 4.29 15.16
C ILE A 251 7.81 3.17 15.85
N ASP A 252 7.22 2.57 16.88
CA ASP A 252 7.87 1.51 17.67
C ASP A 252 8.22 0.31 16.78
N GLN A 253 7.27 -0.09 15.91
CA GLN A 253 7.48 -1.17 14.95
C GLN A 253 8.65 -0.88 14.00
N TRP A 254 8.75 0.32 13.44
CA TRP A 254 9.87 0.70 12.57
C TRP A 254 11.20 0.70 13.30
N MET A 255 11.23 1.21 14.54
CA MET A 255 12.45 1.19 15.35
C MET A 255 12.91 -0.25 15.62
N ASP A 256 11.99 -1.12 16.05
CA ASP A 256 12.28 -2.53 16.33
C ASP A 256 12.73 -3.27 15.07
N GLU A 257 12.06 -3.06 13.92
CA GLU A 257 12.43 -3.69 12.66
C GLU A 257 13.83 -3.26 12.20
N ILE A 258 14.17 -1.96 12.24
CA ILE A 258 15.52 -1.48 11.90
C ILE A 258 16.57 -2.15 12.79
N MET A 259 16.35 -2.16 14.11
CA MET A 259 17.28 -2.76 15.09
C MET A 259 17.39 -4.29 14.93
N SER A 260 16.34 -4.96 14.45
CA SER A 260 16.38 -6.40 14.16
C SER A 260 17.10 -6.74 12.85
N ILE A 261 17.15 -5.79 11.91
CA ILE A 261 17.79 -5.96 10.60
C ILE A 261 19.28 -5.62 10.70
N THR A 262 19.65 -4.56 11.41
CA THR A 262 21.03 -4.04 11.42
C THR A 262 21.35 -3.19 12.65
N GLU A 263 22.63 -3.19 13.02
CA GLU A 263 23.20 -2.32 14.07
C GLU A 263 24.10 -1.21 13.48
N GLU A 264 24.20 -1.11 12.15
CA GLU A 264 25.10 -0.13 11.49
C GLU A 264 24.60 1.32 11.58
N PHE A 265 23.31 1.52 11.91
CA PHE A 265 22.68 2.84 11.98
C PHE A 265 22.49 3.32 13.42
N GLN A 266 22.78 4.60 13.63
CA GLN A 266 22.30 5.32 14.81
C GLN A 266 20.84 5.74 14.58
N VAL A 267 19.91 5.06 15.25
CA VAL A 267 18.47 5.37 15.16
C VAL A 267 18.09 6.40 16.23
N LEU A 268 17.53 7.53 15.81
CA LEU A 268 17.11 8.64 16.66
C LEU A 268 15.60 8.85 16.57
N LEU A 269 14.93 8.84 17.73
CA LEU A 269 13.50 9.14 17.81
C LEU A 269 13.26 10.66 17.83
N TYR A 270 12.44 11.16 16.91
CA TYR A 270 11.96 12.54 16.86
C TYR A 270 10.42 12.57 16.95
N TYR A 271 9.89 12.32 18.15
CA TYR A 271 8.45 12.22 18.39
C TYR A 271 8.09 12.64 19.82
N GLY A 272 7.01 13.42 19.96
CA GLY A 272 6.48 13.86 21.26
C GLY A 272 7.40 14.82 22.05
N ASP A 273 6.92 15.29 23.21
CA ASP A 273 7.59 16.29 24.06
C ASP A 273 8.38 15.67 25.25
N ALA A 274 8.88 14.44 25.05
CA ALA A 274 9.76 13.66 25.94
C ALA A 274 9.17 13.07 27.24
N ARG A 275 9.33 11.74 27.40
CA ARG A 275 9.82 11.04 28.63
C ARG A 275 9.71 9.51 28.62
N ARG A 276 9.09 8.89 27.62
CA ARG A 276 9.04 7.42 27.52
C ARG A 276 9.70 6.97 26.23
N GLN A 277 10.85 6.32 26.36
CA GLN A 277 11.25 5.07 25.68
C GLN A 277 12.79 4.94 25.67
N VAL A 278 13.23 3.68 25.61
CA VAL A 278 14.63 3.26 25.58
C VAL A 278 15.23 3.67 24.23
N GLY A 279 16.33 4.42 24.21
CA GLY A 279 17.03 4.82 22.98
C GLY A 279 17.47 6.28 22.93
N SER A 280 18.19 6.64 21.87
CA SER A 280 18.62 8.02 21.61
C SER A 280 17.47 8.82 20.97
N TYR A 281 17.24 10.05 21.42
CA TYR A 281 16.09 10.85 20.98
C TYR A 281 16.44 12.33 20.85
N ILE A 282 15.65 13.04 20.04
CA ILE A 282 15.80 14.47 19.76
C ILE A 282 14.65 15.22 20.42
N LYS A 283 14.96 15.92 21.52
CA LYS A 283 13.98 16.67 22.32
C LYS A 283 13.42 17.88 21.57
N ASP A 284 14.32 18.76 21.18
CA ASP A 284 13.98 20.05 20.63
C ASP A 284 13.66 19.96 19.14
N LYS A 285 13.04 21.02 18.61
CA LYS A 285 12.81 21.15 17.18
C LYS A 285 14.13 21.00 16.41
N LEU A 286 14.16 20.10 15.44
CA LEU A 286 15.32 19.91 14.59
C LEU A 286 15.68 21.21 13.85
N THR A 287 16.97 21.52 13.82
CA THR A 287 17.54 22.66 13.11
C THR A 287 18.87 22.26 12.48
N LYS A 288 19.34 23.05 11.50
CA LYS A 288 20.64 22.84 10.82
C LYS A 288 21.85 22.80 11.77
N LYS A 289 21.70 23.22 13.04
CA LYS A 289 22.75 23.25 14.06
C LYS A 289 22.96 21.90 14.76
N HIS A 290 22.04 20.95 14.61
CA HIS A 290 22.17 19.64 15.25
C HIS A 290 23.34 18.86 14.64
N GLU A 291 24.01 18.06 15.47
CA GLU A 291 25.24 17.34 15.10
C GLU A 291 25.03 16.37 13.95
N ILE A 292 23.83 15.82 13.84
CA ILE A 292 23.42 14.92 12.76
C ILE A 292 23.54 15.54 11.35
N PHE A 293 23.69 16.87 11.24
CA PHE A 293 23.87 17.58 9.98
C PHE A 293 25.30 18.11 9.75
N LYS A 294 26.29 17.68 10.55
CA LYS A 294 27.70 18.07 10.38
C LYS A 294 28.37 17.43 9.16
N GLY A 295 27.81 16.34 8.62
CA GLY A 295 28.36 15.61 7.48
C GLY A 295 29.22 14.43 7.92
N GLY A 296 29.80 13.71 6.96
CA GLY A 296 30.65 12.56 7.22
C GLY A 296 29.89 11.29 7.58
N LEU A 297 30.63 10.27 8.00
CA LEU A 297 30.11 8.91 8.16
C LEU A 297 29.05 8.80 9.27
N GLU A 298 29.19 9.55 10.36
CA GLU A 298 28.21 9.57 11.46
C GLU A 298 26.85 10.09 10.98
N SER A 299 26.85 11.23 10.27
CA SER A 299 25.63 11.77 9.67
C SER A 299 25.03 10.83 8.63
N ALA A 300 25.85 10.20 7.78
CA ALA A 300 25.38 9.21 6.79
C ALA A 300 24.73 7.97 7.44
N ARG A 301 25.21 7.57 8.62
CA ARG A 301 24.69 6.43 9.39
C ARG A 301 23.60 6.80 10.39
N THR A 302 23.10 8.03 10.35
CA THR A 302 22.01 8.46 11.25
C THR A 302 20.64 8.30 10.56
N ILE A 303 19.72 7.62 11.23
CA ILE A 303 18.31 7.53 10.85
C ILE A 303 17.47 8.27 11.88
N VAL A 304 16.68 9.25 11.42
CA VAL A 304 15.68 9.93 12.26
C VAL A 304 14.29 9.36 11.97
N VAL A 305 13.64 8.81 13.00
CA VAL A 305 12.26 8.30 12.90
C VAL A 305 11.30 9.31 13.52
N THR A 306 10.25 9.70 12.81
CA THR A 306 9.23 10.66 13.26
C THR A 306 7.85 10.27 12.75
N SER A 307 6.81 10.88 13.34
CA SER A 307 5.47 10.83 12.75
C SER A 307 5.19 11.97 11.78
N TYR A 308 4.21 11.79 10.89
CA TYR A 308 3.68 12.86 10.04
C TYR A 308 3.19 14.07 10.84
N GLN A 309 2.44 13.83 11.92
CA GLN A 309 1.88 14.88 12.77
C GLN A 309 2.97 15.66 13.49
N THR A 310 3.99 14.99 14.03
CA THR A 310 5.12 15.66 14.68
C THR A 310 5.90 16.50 13.68
N TRP A 311 6.12 15.95 12.47
CA TRP A 311 6.82 16.65 11.41
C TRP A 311 6.07 17.93 11.00
N GLU A 312 4.77 17.84 10.75
CA GLU A 312 3.93 18.99 10.40
C GLU A 312 3.87 20.02 11.53
N ALA A 313 3.66 19.60 12.78
CA ALA A 313 3.55 20.50 13.91
C ALA A 313 4.86 21.28 14.16
N ARG A 314 6.02 20.69 13.83
CA ARG A 314 7.34 21.30 14.09
C ARG A 314 7.91 22.03 12.88
N HIS A 315 7.64 21.57 11.66
CA HIS A 315 8.26 22.05 10.41
C HIS A 315 7.25 22.48 9.32
N GLY A 316 5.96 22.31 9.55
CA GLY A 316 4.89 22.60 8.59
C GLY A 316 4.37 24.04 8.64
N PRO A 317 3.32 24.33 7.85
CA PRO A 317 2.74 25.66 7.70
C PRO A 317 2.36 26.34 9.03
N GLN A 318 1.85 25.58 10.00
CA GLN A 318 1.46 26.14 11.29
C GLN A 318 2.68 26.64 12.10
N ALA A 319 3.75 25.85 12.11
CA ALA A 319 5.01 26.22 12.77
C ALA A 319 5.63 27.48 12.14
N VAL A 320 5.60 27.55 10.82
CA VAL A 320 6.08 28.72 10.06
C VAL A 320 5.22 29.94 10.36
N LYS A 321 3.90 29.81 10.32
CA LYS A 321 2.95 30.90 10.63
C LYS A 321 3.20 31.47 12.03
N ALA A 322 3.33 30.61 13.04
CA ALA A 322 3.60 31.02 14.41
C ALA A 322 4.94 31.77 14.54
N TRP A 323 5.98 31.27 13.88
CA TRP A 323 7.28 31.93 13.86
C TRP A 323 7.25 33.29 13.15
N CYS A 324 6.63 33.38 11.97
CA CYS A 324 6.45 34.64 11.25
C CYS A 324 5.70 35.68 12.08
N GLY A 325 4.63 35.25 12.78
CA GLY A 325 3.90 36.11 13.72
C GLY A 325 4.80 36.67 14.83
N SER A 326 5.61 35.81 15.46
CA SER A 326 6.56 36.24 16.51
C SER A 326 7.64 37.21 16.00
N LYS A 327 7.98 37.13 14.71
CA LYS A 327 8.97 38.00 14.04
C LYS A 327 8.34 39.16 13.28
N LYS A 328 7.02 39.36 13.37
CA LYS A 328 6.24 40.37 12.63
C LYS A 328 6.51 40.32 11.11
N LYS A 329 6.69 39.12 10.56
CA LYS A 329 6.91 38.89 9.13
C LYS A 329 5.58 38.57 8.43
N PRO A 330 5.40 39.00 7.17
CA PRO A 330 4.23 38.63 6.40
C PRO A 330 4.21 37.12 6.14
N TYR A 331 3.04 36.50 6.28
CA TYR A 331 2.82 35.10 5.95
C TYR A 331 1.40 34.94 5.43
N ASN A 332 1.25 34.32 4.25
CA ASN A 332 -0.06 34.07 3.64
C ASN A 332 -0.47 32.60 3.90
N PRO A 333 -1.48 32.32 4.74
CA PRO A 333 -1.95 30.96 4.98
C PRO A 333 -2.57 30.28 3.76
N ALA A 334 -3.09 31.07 2.80
CA ALA A 334 -3.68 30.54 1.57
C ALA A 334 -2.62 30.12 0.53
N ASN A 335 -1.38 30.60 0.70
CA ASN A 335 -0.23 30.16 -0.10
C ASN A 335 0.97 29.90 0.82
N PRO A 336 0.96 28.76 1.55
CA PRO A 336 2.05 28.40 2.45
C PRO A 336 3.39 28.32 1.70
N HIS A 337 4.39 29.01 2.22
CA HIS A 337 5.76 28.93 1.73
C HIS A 337 6.73 28.79 2.90
N MET A 338 7.87 28.17 2.64
CA MET A 338 8.95 27.98 3.62
C MET A 338 9.92 29.17 3.56
N PRO A 339 10.01 30.02 4.61
CA PRO A 339 11.01 31.08 4.68
C PRO A 339 12.44 30.52 4.73
N PRO A 340 13.41 31.07 3.97
CA PRO A 340 14.79 30.61 4.00
C PRO A 340 15.46 30.68 5.37
N ASP A 341 15.06 31.65 6.20
CA ASP A 341 15.62 31.93 7.51
C ASP A 341 14.82 31.35 8.68
N PHE A 342 13.72 30.62 8.39
CA PHE A 342 13.05 29.85 9.41
C PHE A 342 14.03 28.82 10.00
N PRO A 343 14.29 28.80 11.33
CA PRO A 343 15.31 27.91 11.91
C PRO A 343 15.04 26.42 11.69
N GLY A 344 13.76 26.04 11.58
CA GLY A 344 13.32 24.68 11.28
C GLY A 344 13.28 24.34 9.78
N ASN A 345 13.77 25.22 8.91
CA ASN A 345 13.91 24.94 7.49
C ASN A 345 15.05 23.94 7.28
N LEU A 346 14.69 22.69 6.95
CA LEU A 346 15.63 21.58 6.75
C LEU A 346 15.72 21.15 5.28
N ASN A 347 15.38 22.05 4.37
CA ASN A 347 15.45 21.84 2.93
C ASN A 347 16.83 21.32 2.51
N GLY A 348 16.86 20.15 1.88
CA GLY A 348 18.06 19.51 1.33
C GLY A 348 18.99 18.88 2.36
N ARG A 349 18.59 18.84 3.65
CA ARG A 349 19.46 18.35 4.74
C ARG A 349 19.45 16.85 4.93
N PHE A 350 18.46 16.16 4.39
CA PHE A 350 18.37 14.69 4.42
C PHE A 350 18.76 14.11 3.07
N GLY A 351 19.54 13.04 3.08
CA GLY A 351 19.98 12.32 1.88
C GLY A 351 18.82 11.54 1.29
N VAL A 352 18.17 10.73 2.13
CA VAL A 352 17.00 9.93 1.79
C VAL A 352 15.86 10.26 2.74
N ALA A 353 14.64 10.31 2.21
CA ALA A 353 13.41 10.37 2.99
C ALA A 353 12.49 9.20 2.66
N VAL A 354 12.15 8.40 3.65
CA VAL A 354 11.20 7.29 3.52
C VAL A 354 9.87 7.72 4.14
N PHE A 355 8.79 7.52 3.41
CA PHE A 355 7.43 7.85 3.83
C PHE A 355 6.60 6.58 3.82
N ASP A 356 6.24 6.08 4.99
CA ASP A 356 5.38 4.91 5.11
C ASP A 356 3.90 5.31 5.10
N GLU A 357 3.04 4.41 4.64
CA GLU A 357 1.63 4.70 4.39
C GLU A 357 1.43 6.00 3.59
N ALA A 358 2.19 6.13 2.49
CA ALA A 358 2.28 7.36 1.70
C ALA A 358 0.95 7.85 1.11
N HIS A 359 -0.12 7.05 1.19
CA HIS A 359 -1.49 7.49 0.90
C HIS A 359 -1.91 8.70 1.78
N MET A 360 -1.28 8.91 2.94
CA MET A 360 -1.47 10.11 3.78
C MET A 360 -1.02 11.42 3.10
N LEU A 361 -0.19 11.35 2.06
CA LEU A 361 0.36 12.51 1.33
C LEU A 361 -0.44 12.89 0.08
N ARG A 362 -1.59 12.24 -0.16
CA ARG A 362 -2.39 12.45 -1.39
C ARG A 362 -2.92 13.88 -1.53
N ASN A 363 -3.40 14.48 -0.44
CA ASN A 363 -3.87 15.86 -0.46
C ASN A 363 -2.67 16.81 -0.46
N ARG A 364 -2.32 17.36 -1.64
CA ARG A 364 -1.18 18.27 -1.84
C ARG A 364 -1.32 19.59 -1.06
N GLU A 365 -2.53 19.99 -0.73
CA GLU A 365 -2.83 21.23 0.00
C GLU A 365 -2.82 21.03 1.52
N SER A 366 -2.67 19.79 1.99
CA SER A 366 -2.60 19.53 3.43
C SER A 366 -1.28 20.03 4.03
N GLY A 367 -1.32 20.44 5.31
CA GLY A 367 -0.12 20.85 6.04
C GLY A 367 0.96 19.77 6.07
N ILE A 368 0.56 18.50 6.17
CA ILE A 368 1.46 17.34 6.16
C ILE A 368 2.20 17.26 4.83
N SER A 369 1.48 17.36 3.71
CA SER A 369 2.08 17.33 2.37
C SER A 369 3.03 18.50 2.14
N PHE A 370 2.68 19.71 2.59
CA PHE A 370 3.60 20.85 2.56
C PHE A 370 4.87 20.58 3.37
N ALA A 371 4.74 20.14 4.62
CA ALA A 371 5.86 19.87 5.50
C ALA A 371 6.81 18.80 4.93
N CYS A 372 6.26 17.73 4.35
CA CYS A 372 7.03 16.66 3.71
C CYS A 372 7.69 17.11 2.41
N THR A 373 7.00 17.93 1.60
CA THR A 373 7.54 18.46 0.33
C THR A 373 8.69 19.45 0.58
N TRP A 374 8.57 20.28 1.62
CA TRP A 374 9.59 21.27 1.99
C TRP A 374 10.90 20.67 2.48
N LEU A 375 10.90 19.40 2.89
CA LEU A 375 12.11 18.65 3.25
C LEU A 375 13.14 18.67 2.11
N ARG A 376 12.68 18.59 0.85
CA ARG A 376 13.51 18.50 -0.35
C ARG A 376 14.70 17.54 -0.20
N ALA A 377 14.47 16.35 0.36
CA ALA A 377 15.50 15.31 0.46
C ALA A 377 16.07 14.95 -0.93
N GLY A 378 17.31 14.47 -0.93
CA GLY A 378 18.02 14.06 -2.15
C GLY A 378 17.23 13.02 -2.93
N PHE A 379 16.85 11.93 -2.25
CA PHE A 379 16.01 10.87 -2.77
C PHE A 379 14.80 10.61 -1.86
N ARG A 380 13.67 10.19 -2.41
CA ARG A 380 12.44 9.91 -1.65
C ARG A 380 11.91 8.51 -1.95
N ILE A 381 11.52 7.79 -0.92
CA ILE A 381 10.87 6.49 -1.06
C ILE A 381 9.46 6.60 -0.48
N LEU A 382 8.46 6.31 -1.29
CA LEU A 382 7.07 6.21 -0.84
C LEU A 382 6.70 4.73 -0.69
N LEU A 383 6.36 4.30 0.51
CA LEU A 383 5.85 2.96 0.77
C LEU A 383 4.33 3.04 0.89
N THR A 384 3.61 2.25 0.10
CA THR A 384 2.14 2.23 0.16
C THR A 384 1.60 0.94 -0.43
N ALA A 385 0.53 0.39 0.14
CA ALA A 385 -0.21 -0.70 -0.50
C ALA A 385 -1.24 -0.18 -1.54
N THR A 386 -1.47 1.13 -1.58
CA THR A 386 -2.50 1.79 -2.40
C THR A 386 -1.91 2.99 -3.16
N PRO A 387 -1.14 2.75 -4.24
CA PRO A 387 -0.51 3.84 -5.00
C PRO A 387 -1.53 4.70 -5.76
N PHE A 388 -2.64 4.11 -6.21
CA PHE A 388 -3.65 4.77 -7.03
C PHE A 388 -5.05 4.52 -6.49
N TYR A 389 -5.92 5.53 -6.57
CA TYR A 389 -7.37 5.39 -6.49
C TYR A 389 -7.98 6.45 -7.42
N ASN A 390 -9.08 6.08 -8.07
CA ASN A 390 -9.80 6.88 -9.08
C ASN A 390 -10.22 8.25 -8.56
#